data_AF-A0A401SXL7-F1
#
_entry.id   AF-A0A401SXL7-F1
#
_cell.length_a   1.000
_cell.length_b   1.000
_cell.length_c   1.000
_cell.angle_alpha   90.00
_cell.angle_beta   90.00
_cell.angle_gamma   90.00
#
_symmetry.space_group_name_H-M   'P 1'
#
loop_
_entity.id
_entity.type
_entity.pdbx_description
1 polymer ?
#
loop_
_entity_poly.entity_id
_entity_poly.type
_entity_poly.pdbx_seq_one_letter_code
_entity_poly.pdbx_strand_id
1 'polypeptide(L)'
;MRTKSGCLSSLLIILSSFISCCPAVENNTKCGLRCSQGLQCISKNLTFNVQHRYCREPPSSLPSKVLEDLKIFAVLKCRKERQCSIHLKAKGALILNEHIRGVEMCSLSMTTFRYQCVIVKFNKHGYKKFIGHPVQIEYDCFSAEMEEYTQVTLKTIPYYCDAFIQQEYQVGDCTDKDIGKSISTCIAGKLDYVIDKKQKSLSVQVSEIVEDLAYHVRLCHKWFICEDVGISALIKVQDSKEVTLPYSRILPCLCIEGWSALPDARRVQLCPFKNYTAELWNGITYDHVSQELAWEQVCPMEVSVNLCWMTRSSDHCIDLQNSFHKRQHKVRYSRVDPNPRLCVKFTTNEGVWVRCPFAFGYSPAWNMTFDEQYSKLQFTFKTLNKAEFKMALCNRSAPHECDPLKELQVTANTVGAYTRVFNLSQEEYDSNFCIQGWRTDVEYSVRIQFCDIMWITELKATGTSSAYTWTVAIFMILVILLTVILVAGYMFCRALHRPYRKVVQHSSQSSKRMSVDIQEASPL
;
A
#
# COMPACT_ATOMS: atom_id res chain seq x y z
N MET A 1 -55.84 19.01 -26.98
CA MET A 1 -54.54 18.46 -27.38
C MET A 1 -53.97 17.63 -26.24
N ARG A 2 -53.82 16.32 -26.46
CA ARG A 2 -53.09 15.38 -25.60
C ARG A 2 -51.58 15.68 -25.69
N THR A 3 -50.84 15.54 -24.58
CA THR A 3 -49.54 14.83 -24.51
C THR A 3 -49.06 14.78 -23.06
N LYS A 4 -49.09 13.57 -22.47
CA LYS A 4 -47.92 12.75 -22.07
C LYS A 4 -47.36 13.07 -20.67
N SER A 5 -48.14 12.70 -19.65
CA SER A 5 -47.63 12.24 -18.36
C SER A 5 -47.64 10.70 -18.40
N GLY A 6 -46.47 10.07 -18.42
CA GLY A 6 -46.38 8.61 -18.55
C GLY A 6 -45.05 8.17 -19.16
N CYS A 7 -43.96 8.34 -18.42
CA CYS A 7 -42.70 7.63 -18.72
C CYS A 7 -41.76 7.51 -17.51
N LEU A 8 -41.96 8.31 -16.45
CA LEU A 8 -41.10 8.29 -15.26
C LEU A 8 -41.44 7.22 -14.22
N SER A 9 -42.62 6.57 -14.29
CA SER A 9 -43.00 5.50 -13.35
C SER A 9 -42.48 4.11 -13.77
N SER A 10 -42.22 3.91 -15.06
CA SER A 10 -41.85 2.60 -15.60
C SER A 10 -40.35 2.29 -15.50
N LEU A 11 -39.48 3.30 -15.34
CA LEU A 11 -38.03 3.08 -15.14
C LEU A 11 -37.68 2.68 -13.70
N LEU A 12 -38.49 3.08 -12.71
CA LEU A 12 -38.24 2.75 -11.30
C LEU A 12 -38.59 1.31 -10.93
N ILE A 13 -39.42 0.63 -11.72
CA ILE A 13 -39.80 -0.78 -11.51
C ILE A 13 -38.78 -1.76 -12.13
N ILE A 14 -38.01 -1.31 -13.13
CA ILE A 14 -37.00 -2.16 -13.79
C ILE A 14 -35.67 -2.15 -13.01
N LEU A 15 -35.39 -1.12 -12.21
CA LEU A 15 -34.19 -1.01 -11.39
C LEU A 15 -34.27 -1.72 -10.02
N SER A 16 -35.45 -2.18 -9.59
CA SER A 16 -35.59 -3.00 -8.36
C SER A 16 -35.44 -4.51 -8.60
N SER A 17 -35.34 -4.95 -9.85
CA SER A 17 -35.30 -6.37 -10.23
C SER A 17 -33.88 -6.94 -10.41
N PHE A 18 -32.83 -6.15 -10.14
CA PHE A 18 -31.42 -6.54 -10.28
C PHE A 18 -30.62 -6.51 -8.98
N ILE A 19 -31.28 -6.60 -7.82
CA ILE A 19 -30.60 -6.72 -6.52
C ILE A 19 -30.85 -8.10 -5.95
N SER A 20 -29.74 -8.84 -5.79
CA SER A 20 -29.59 -10.17 -5.21
C SER A 20 -29.81 -11.36 -6.16
N CYS A 21 -28.85 -11.56 -7.06
CA CYS A 21 -28.66 -12.82 -7.80
C CYS A 21 -28.11 -13.97 -6.93
N CYS A 22 -27.91 -13.72 -5.63
CA CYS A 22 -27.66 -14.76 -4.64
C CYS A 22 -28.96 -14.98 -3.86
N PRO A 23 -29.56 -16.19 -3.89
CA PRO A 23 -30.64 -16.52 -2.98
C PRO A 23 -30.09 -16.41 -1.55
N ALA A 24 -30.65 -15.49 -0.77
CA ALA A 24 -30.29 -15.32 0.63
C ALA A 24 -30.48 -16.64 1.37
N VAL A 25 -29.53 -16.99 2.23
CA VAL A 25 -29.57 -18.24 2.98
C VAL A 25 -30.63 -18.14 4.06
N GLU A 26 -31.64 -19.02 4.02
CA GLU A 26 -32.76 -18.99 4.96
C GLU A 26 -32.29 -19.38 6.37
N ASN A 27 -32.73 -18.62 7.38
CA ASN A 27 -32.39 -18.86 8.78
C ASN A 27 -33.55 -19.56 9.50
N ASN A 28 -33.34 -20.81 9.93
CA ASN A 28 -34.33 -21.62 10.63
C ASN A 28 -33.86 -21.97 12.05
N THR A 29 -34.65 -21.58 13.06
CA THR A 29 -34.39 -21.92 14.47
C THR A 29 -34.57 -23.41 14.77
N LYS A 30 -35.43 -24.08 14.01
CA LYS A 30 -35.64 -25.54 14.03
C LYS A 30 -35.79 -26.05 12.61
N CYS A 31 -35.04 -27.10 12.31
CA CYS A 31 -35.26 -27.88 11.10
C CYS A 31 -36.46 -28.81 11.28
N GLY A 32 -37.08 -29.25 10.20
CA GLY A 32 -38.26 -30.11 10.22
C GLY A 32 -38.67 -30.61 8.83
N LEU A 33 -39.89 -31.16 8.80
CA LEU A 33 -40.53 -31.69 7.62
C LEU A 33 -41.72 -30.80 7.24
N ARG A 34 -41.83 -30.44 5.97
CA ARG A 34 -43.01 -29.76 5.42
C ARG A 34 -43.51 -30.53 4.20
N CYS A 35 -44.82 -30.67 4.09
CA CYS A 35 -45.47 -31.29 2.93
C CYS A 35 -46.54 -30.36 2.38
N SER A 36 -46.98 -30.59 1.14
CA SER A 36 -48.09 -29.87 0.52
C SER A 36 -49.28 -29.69 1.48
N GLN A 37 -49.92 -28.53 1.41
CA GLN A 37 -51.06 -28.19 2.25
C GLN A 37 -52.14 -29.28 2.18
N GLY A 38 -52.56 -29.78 3.35
CA GLY A 38 -53.54 -30.87 3.46
C GLY A 38 -52.95 -32.30 3.36
N LEU A 39 -51.69 -32.46 2.96
CA LEU A 39 -50.99 -33.75 2.99
C LEU A 39 -50.28 -33.94 4.33
N GLN A 40 -50.81 -34.82 5.18
CA GLN A 40 -50.16 -35.19 6.43
C GLN A 40 -49.04 -36.21 6.19
N CYS A 41 -47.85 -35.88 6.68
CA CYS A 41 -46.65 -36.69 6.52
C CYS A 41 -45.86 -36.77 7.83
N ILE A 42 -45.12 -37.87 8.01
CA ILE A 42 -44.31 -38.12 9.20
C ILE A 42 -42.91 -38.56 8.74
N SER A 43 -41.87 -37.98 9.33
CA SER A 43 -40.48 -38.38 9.10
C SER A 43 -40.02 -39.41 10.14
N LYS A 44 -39.15 -40.33 9.69
CA LYS A 44 -38.39 -41.23 10.55
C LYS A 44 -36.96 -41.31 10.02
N ASN A 45 -35.99 -41.01 10.88
CA ASN A 45 -34.58 -41.15 10.53
C ASN A 45 -34.22 -42.62 10.34
N LEU A 46 -33.40 -42.89 9.33
CA LEU A 46 -32.85 -44.21 9.04
C LEU A 46 -31.48 -44.35 9.69
N THR A 47 -31.30 -45.40 10.48
CA THR A 47 -29.98 -45.89 10.90
C THR A 47 -29.46 -46.88 9.87
N PHE A 48 -28.15 -46.86 9.62
CA PHE A 48 -27.40 -47.52 8.52
C PHE A 48 -27.76 -49.01 8.24
N ASN A 49 -28.33 -49.73 9.21
CA ASN A 49 -28.68 -51.15 9.13
C ASN A 49 -29.87 -51.53 8.21
N VAL A 50 -30.42 -50.62 7.39
CA VAL A 50 -31.63 -50.89 6.56
C VAL A 50 -31.38 -50.71 5.05
N GLN A 51 -30.13 -50.54 4.64
CA GLN A 51 -29.76 -49.87 3.38
C GLN A 51 -29.69 -50.71 2.10
N HIS A 52 -30.01 -52.00 2.14
CA HIS A 52 -30.06 -52.83 0.94
C HIS A 52 -31.48 -53.32 0.68
N ARG A 53 -32.37 -52.38 0.33
CA ARG A 53 -33.61 -52.76 -0.35
C ARG A 53 -33.31 -52.84 -1.84
N TYR A 54 -33.33 -54.05 -2.37
CA TYR A 54 -33.43 -54.28 -3.81
C TYR A 54 -34.63 -53.48 -4.35
N CYS A 55 -34.43 -52.83 -5.50
CA CYS A 55 -35.51 -52.13 -6.16
C CYS A 55 -36.59 -53.13 -6.59
N ARG A 56 -37.84 -52.69 -6.57
CA ARG A 56 -38.97 -53.47 -7.09
C ARG A 56 -39.25 -53.08 -8.52
N GLU A 57 -39.69 -54.02 -9.32
CA GLU A 57 -40.23 -53.68 -10.64
C GLU A 57 -41.47 -52.78 -10.48
N PRO A 58 -41.57 -51.67 -11.24
CA PRO A 58 -42.70 -50.76 -11.16
C PRO A 58 -43.98 -51.44 -11.69
N PRO A 59 -45.13 -51.28 -11.00
CA PRO A 59 -46.40 -51.77 -11.53
C PRO A 59 -46.78 -51.00 -12.79
N SER A 60 -47.53 -51.63 -13.69
CA SER A 60 -47.92 -51.06 -14.99
C SER A 60 -48.71 -49.75 -14.90
N SER A 61 -49.37 -49.47 -13.76
CA SER A 61 -50.09 -48.22 -13.50
C SER A 61 -49.23 -47.10 -12.91
N LEU A 62 -47.94 -47.36 -12.66
CA LEU A 62 -47.00 -46.33 -12.21
C LEU A 62 -46.42 -45.59 -13.44
N PRO A 63 -46.50 -44.25 -13.50
CA PRO A 63 -45.86 -43.48 -14.55
C PRO A 63 -44.35 -43.73 -14.58
N SER A 64 -43.74 -43.66 -15.76
CA SER A 64 -42.29 -43.79 -15.93
C SER A 64 -41.50 -42.69 -15.21
N LYS A 65 -42.08 -41.48 -15.09
CA LYS A 65 -41.50 -40.36 -14.35
C LYS A 65 -42.44 -39.92 -13.23
N VAL A 66 -42.15 -40.39 -12.02
CA VAL A 66 -42.92 -40.07 -10.80
C VAL A 66 -42.33 -38.88 -10.06
N LEU A 67 -41.00 -38.82 -9.99
CA LEU A 67 -40.26 -37.74 -9.33
C LEU A 67 -39.98 -36.66 -10.38
N GLU A 68 -40.52 -35.47 -10.15
CA GLU A 68 -40.49 -34.37 -11.11
C GLU A 68 -39.21 -33.55 -10.97
N ASP A 69 -38.88 -33.18 -9.73
CA ASP A 69 -37.83 -32.22 -9.43
C ASP A 69 -37.25 -32.45 -8.03
N LEU A 70 -35.98 -32.06 -7.84
CA LEU A 70 -35.27 -32.04 -6.58
C LEU A 70 -34.42 -30.77 -6.51
N LYS A 71 -34.82 -29.82 -5.68
CA LYS A 71 -34.05 -28.60 -5.42
C LYS A 71 -33.35 -28.67 -4.07
N ILE A 72 -32.11 -28.22 -4.03
CA ILE A 72 -31.28 -28.20 -2.82
C ILE A 72 -30.86 -26.76 -2.53
N PHE A 73 -30.97 -26.37 -1.27
CA PHE A 73 -30.56 -25.04 -0.79
C PHE A 73 -29.80 -25.19 0.52
N ALA A 74 -28.75 -24.41 0.72
CA ALA A 74 -28.18 -24.21 2.04
C ALA A 74 -29.14 -23.39 2.91
N VAL A 75 -29.22 -23.75 4.19
CA VAL A 75 -29.94 -23.01 5.23
C VAL A 75 -29.10 -22.98 6.49
N LEU A 76 -29.23 -21.90 7.27
CA LEU A 76 -28.49 -21.72 8.51
C LEU A 76 -29.38 -22.07 9.69
N LYS A 77 -28.84 -22.90 10.60
CA LYS A 77 -29.44 -23.17 11.90
C LYS A 77 -28.60 -22.53 12.99
N CYS A 78 -29.13 -21.44 13.54
CA CYS A 78 -28.46 -20.63 14.54
C CYS A 78 -28.92 -20.97 15.96
N ARG A 79 -27.96 -21.21 16.87
CA ARG A 79 -28.24 -21.31 18.32
C ARG A 79 -28.29 -19.93 18.96
N LYS A 80 -27.36 -19.08 18.57
CA LYS A 80 -27.24 -17.66 18.91
C LYS A 80 -26.80 -16.90 17.65
N GLU A 81 -26.78 -15.57 17.73
CA GLU A 81 -26.12 -14.76 16.71
C GLU A 81 -24.68 -15.24 16.51
N ARG A 82 -24.20 -15.32 15.26
CA ARG A 82 -22.82 -15.72 14.92
C ARG A 82 -22.40 -17.14 15.34
N GLN A 83 -23.36 -17.96 15.79
CA GLN A 83 -23.18 -19.36 16.18
C GLN A 83 -24.18 -20.25 15.42
N CYS A 84 -23.98 -20.31 14.10
CA CYS A 84 -24.82 -21.10 13.21
C CYS A 84 -24.10 -22.35 12.69
N SER A 85 -24.89 -23.32 12.23
CA SER A 85 -24.45 -24.52 11.52
C SER A 85 -25.15 -24.57 10.17
N ILE A 86 -24.49 -25.10 9.15
CA ILE A 86 -25.05 -25.23 7.81
C ILE A 86 -25.87 -26.52 7.74
N HIS A 87 -27.08 -26.41 7.20
CA HIS A 87 -27.92 -27.54 6.84
C HIS A 87 -28.35 -27.42 5.38
N LEU A 88 -28.74 -28.53 4.77
CA LEU A 88 -29.31 -28.56 3.43
C LEU A 88 -30.81 -28.78 3.53
N LYS A 89 -31.54 -27.89 2.87
CA LYS A 89 -32.95 -28.04 2.54
C LYS A 89 -33.08 -28.73 1.19
N ALA A 90 -33.62 -29.93 1.21
CA ALA A 90 -34.01 -30.67 0.02
C ALA A 90 -35.52 -30.53 -0.19
N LYS A 91 -35.91 -30.06 -1.37
CA LYS A 91 -37.29 -29.89 -1.81
C LYS A 91 -37.55 -30.84 -2.98
N GLY A 92 -38.26 -31.92 -2.71
CA GLY A 92 -38.69 -32.88 -3.73
C GLY A 92 -40.10 -32.58 -4.23
N ALA A 93 -40.32 -32.71 -5.53
CA ALA A 93 -41.64 -32.71 -6.15
C ALA A 93 -41.92 -34.08 -6.78
N LEU A 94 -43.11 -34.62 -6.56
CA LEU A 94 -43.53 -35.88 -7.17
C LEU A 94 -45.01 -35.90 -7.52
N ILE A 95 -45.37 -36.67 -8.54
CA ILE A 95 -46.76 -37.00 -8.85
C ILE A 95 -47.16 -38.20 -8.00
N LEU A 96 -48.17 -38.02 -7.14
CA LEU A 96 -48.54 -39.07 -6.20
C LEU A 96 -49.33 -40.18 -6.89
N ASN A 97 -48.94 -41.43 -6.66
CA ASN A 97 -49.62 -42.62 -7.18
C ASN A 97 -50.10 -43.51 -6.04
N GLU A 98 -51.13 -44.33 -6.29
CA GLU A 98 -51.69 -45.26 -5.30
C GLU A 98 -50.67 -46.27 -4.74
N HIS A 99 -49.63 -46.57 -5.53
CA HIS A 99 -48.53 -47.49 -5.21
C HIS A 99 -47.40 -46.86 -4.40
N ILE A 100 -47.44 -45.54 -4.16
CA ILE A 100 -46.43 -44.79 -3.42
C ILE A 100 -46.95 -44.47 -2.02
N ARG A 101 -46.21 -44.88 -1.00
CA ARG A 101 -46.53 -44.71 0.43
C ARG A 101 -45.72 -43.62 1.11
N GLY A 102 -44.71 -43.10 0.43
CA GLY A 102 -43.77 -42.14 0.97
C GLY A 102 -42.57 -41.93 0.05
N VAL A 103 -41.59 -41.21 0.56
CA VAL A 103 -40.30 -41.01 -0.07
C VAL A 103 -39.16 -41.19 0.92
N GLU A 104 -38.00 -41.58 0.42
CA GLU A 104 -36.75 -41.63 1.17
C GLU A 104 -35.83 -40.55 0.61
N MET A 105 -35.33 -39.68 1.48
CA MET A 105 -34.40 -38.61 1.12
C MET A 105 -33.07 -38.88 1.82
N CYS A 106 -31.99 -38.89 1.07
CA CYS A 106 -30.66 -39.21 1.57
C CYS A 106 -29.66 -38.15 1.13
N SER A 107 -28.76 -37.79 2.02
CA SER A 107 -27.62 -36.90 1.77
C SER A 107 -26.34 -37.69 2.00
N LEU A 108 -25.43 -37.61 1.03
CA LEU A 108 -24.11 -38.22 1.08
C LEU A 108 -23.06 -37.14 0.83
N SER A 109 -22.22 -36.89 1.82
CA SER A 109 -21.02 -36.10 1.65
C SER A 109 -19.98 -36.87 0.83
N MET A 110 -19.40 -36.23 -0.18
CA MET A 110 -18.29 -36.80 -0.96
C MET A 110 -16.95 -36.68 -0.23
N THR A 111 -16.81 -35.70 0.68
CA THR A 111 -15.56 -35.41 1.38
C THR A 111 -15.42 -36.25 2.65
N THR A 112 -16.47 -36.29 3.47
CA THR A 112 -16.46 -36.96 4.78
C THR A 112 -17.10 -38.35 4.73
N PHE A 113 -17.72 -38.74 3.60
CA PHE A 113 -18.54 -39.94 3.44
C PHE A 113 -19.67 -40.06 4.46
N ARG A 114 -20.04 -38.95 5.11
CA ARG A 114 -21.19 -38.91 6.01
C ARG A 114 -22.47 -39.11 5.22
N TYR A 115 -23.28 -40.04 5.69
CA TYR A 115 -24.53 -40.43 5.06
C TYR A 115 -25.70 -40.26 6.03
N GLN A 116 -26.70 -39.48 5.63
CA GLN A 116 -27.89 -39.19 6.42
C GLN A 116 -29.14 -39.47 5.60
N CYS A 117 -30.08 -40.26 6.12
CA CYS A 117 -31.34 -40.53 5.43
C CYS A 117 -32.56 -40.34 6.32
N VAL A 118 -33.63 -39.88 5.70
CA VAL A 118 -34.96 -39.77 6.30
C VAL A 118 -36.00 -40.44 5.41
N ILE A 119 -36.87 -41.22 6.04
CA ILE A 119 -38.08 -41.73 5.41
C ILE A 119 -39.23 -40.79 5.76
N VAL A 120 -39.91 -40.30 4.74
CA VAL A 120 -41.15 -39.53 4.86
C VAL A 120 -42.31 -40.42 4.43
N LYS A 121 -43.21 -40.75 5.36
CA LYS A 121 -44.42 -41.55 5.07
C LYS A 121 -45.64 -40.65 4.95
N PHE A 122 -46.51 -40.95 3.97
CA PHE A 122 -47.79 -40.27 3.82
C PHE A 122 -48.88 -40.98 4.63
N ASN A 123 -49.76 -40.19 5.26
CA ASN A 123 -50.90 -40.74 5.99
C ASN A 123 -51.94 -41.31 5.00
N LYS A 124 -52.37 -42.56 5.25
CA LYS A 124 -53.30 -43.32 4.39
C LYS A 124 -54.64 -42.61 4.13
N HIS A 125 -55.14 -41.82 5.08
CA HIS A 125 -56.44 -41.15 4.95
C HIS A 125 -56.37 -39.86 4.13
N GLY A 126 -55.26 -39.13 4.18
CA GLY A 126 -55.10 -37.84 3.50
C GLY A 126 -54.62 -37.97 2.05
N TYR A 127 -53.77 -38.95 1.76
CA TYR A 127 -53.04 -38.99 0.48
C TYR A 127 -53.92 -39.36 -0.73
N LYS A 128 -55.07 -40.03 -0.54
CA LYS A 128 -55.97 -40.44 -1.63
C LYS A 128 -56.45 -39.26 -2.49
N LYS A 129 -56.66 -38.09 -1.87
CA LYS A 129 -57.09 -36.86 -2.57
C LYS A 129 -56.03 -36.26 -3.49
N PHE A 130 -54.77 -36.66 -3.30
CA PHE A 130 -53.63 -36.13 -4.04
C PHE A 130 -53.14 -37.09 -5.14
N ILE A 131 -53.77 -38.26 -5.30
CA ILE A 131 -53.42 -39.20 -6.37
C ILE A 131 -53.58 -38.50 -7.73
N GLY A 132 -52.58 -38.66 -8.60
CA GLY A 132 -52.49 -38.00 -9.92
C GLY A 132 -52.09 -36.53 -9.88
N HIS A 133 -51.92 -35.94 -8.70
CA HIS A 133 -51.55 -34.53 -8.53
C HIS A 133 -50.09 -34.38 -8.05
N PRO A 134 -49.42 -33.28 -8.42
CA PRO A 134 -48.09 -32.98 -7.91
C PRO A 134 -48.14 -32.59 -6.43
N VAL A 135 -47.26 -33.18 -5.63
CA VAL A 135 -47.05 -32.85 -4.22
C VAL A 135 -45.59 -32.48 -3.97
N GLN A 136 -45.37 -31.58 -3.02
CA GLN A 136 -44.05 -31.09 -2.61
C GLN A 136 -43.74 -31.54 -1.19
N ILE A 137 -42.48 -31.92 -0.98
CA ILE A 137 -41.94 -32.38 0.30
C ILE A 137 -40.63 -31.66 0.52
N GLU A 138 -40.50 -31.03 1.67
CA GLU A 138 -39.31 -30.31 2.09
C GLU A 138 -38.77 -30.89 3.39
N TYR A 139 -37.47 -31.15 3.42
CA TYR A 139 -36.74 -31.54 4.60
C TYR A 139 -35.43 -30.75 4.69
N ASP A 140 -35.19 -30.09 5.83
CA ASP A 140 -34.10 -29.12 5.99
C ASP A 140 -33.15 -29.43 7.15
N CYS A 141 -33.05 -30.70 7.56
CA CYS A 141 -32.17 -31.14 8.65
C CYS A 141 -30.92 -31.91 8.18
N PHE A 142 -30.56 -31.92 6.88
CA PHE A 142 -29.32 -32.56 6.44
C PHE A 142 -28.13 -31.72 6.87
N SER A 143 -27.23 -32.23 7.71
CA SER A 143 -26.06 -31.47 8.16
C SER A 143 -25.02 -31.38 7.05
N ALA A 144 -24.40 -30.22 6.88
CA ALA A 144 -23.35 -30.01 5.89
C ALA A 144 -22.23 -29.10 6.42
N GLU A 145 -21.06 -29.20 5.81
CA GLU A 145 -19.86 -28.40 6.12
C GLU A 145 -19.52 -27.45 4.96
N MET A 146 -18.70 -26.44 5.23
CA MET A 146 -18.30 -25.45 4.21
C MET A 146 -17.44 -26.09 3.14
N GLU A 147 -17.53 -25.60 1.90
CA GLU A 147 -16.78 -26.12 0.73
C GLU A 147 -16.99 -27.62 0.45
N GLU A 148 -18.03 -28.22 1.04
CA GLU A 148 -18.35 -29.63 0.89
C GLU A 148 -19.18 -29.89 -0.38
N TYR A 149 -18.85 -30.95 -1.10
CA TYR A 149 -19.68 -31.49 -2.18
C TYR A 149 -20.61 -32.57 -1.63
N THR A 150 -21.91 -32.32 -1.71
CA THR A 150 -22.94 -33.23 -1.21
C THR A 150 -23.86 -33.68 -2.33
N GLN A 151 -24.12 -34.98 -2.39
CA GLN A 151 -25.14 -35.56 -3.26
C GLN A 151 -26.40 -35.84 -2.45
N VAL A 152 -27.55 -35.34 -2.91
CA VAL A 152 -28.85 -35.65 -2.32
C VAL A 152 -29.65 -36.52 -3.27
N THR A 153 -30.19 -37.62 -2.77
CA THR A 153 -31.03 -38.56 -3.52
C THR A 153 -32.43 -38.58 -2.94
N LEU A 154 -33.43 -38.59 -3.81
CA LEU A 154 -34.84 -38.79 -3.48
C LEU A 154 -35.32 -40.08 -4.15
N LYS A 155 -35.88 -40.99 -3.37
CA LYS A 155 -36.42 -42.29 -3.81
C LYS A 155 -37.87 -42.45 -3.36
N THR A 156 -38.64 -43.25 -4.09
CA THR A 156 -40.01 -43.63 -3.68
C THR A 156 -40.01 -44.70 -2.60
N ILE A 157 -41.10 -44.81 -1.84
CA ILE A 157 -41.35 -45.90 -0.88
C ILE A 157 -42.63 -46.65 -1.26
N PRO A 158 -42.59 -47.95 -1.57
CA PRO A 158 -41.38 -48.77 -1.73
C PRO A 158 -40.51 -48.27 -2.89
N TYR A 159 -39.22 -48.58 -2.87
CA TYR A 159 -38.28 -48.18 -3.92
C TYR A 159 -38.54 -49.00 -5.18
N TYR A 160 -39.03 -48.34 -6.23
CA TYR A 160 -39.15 -48.93 -7.57
C TYR A 160 -37.88 -48.65 -8.37
N CYS A 161 -37.47 -49.59 -9.23
CA CYS A 161 -36.31 -49.42 -10.10
C CYS A 161 -36.52 -48.17 -10.98
N ASP A 162 -35.45 -47.38 -11.15
CA ASP A 162 -35.44 -46.09 -11.87
C ASP A 162 -36.34 -44.97 -11.31
N ALA A 163 -37.08 -45.23 -10.22
CA ALA A 163 -37.91 -44.23 -9.54
C ALA A 163 -37.12 -43.46 -8.47
N PHE A 164 -36.02 -42.83 -8.90
CA PHE A 164 -35.20 -41.96 -8.08
C PHE A 164 -34.72 -40.73 -8.86
N ILE A 165 -34.41 -39.65 -8.15
CA ILE A 165 -33.71 -38.49 -8.68
C ILE A 165 -32.56 -38.16 -7.73
N GLN A 166 -31.45 -37.70 -8.29
CA GLN A 166 -30.30 -37.26 -7.51
C GLN A 166 -29.82 -35.93 -8.03
N GLN A 167 -29.32 -35.09 -7.12
CA GLN A 167 -28.79 -33.78 -7.44
C GLN A 167 -27.57 -33.52 -6.56
N GLU A 168 -26.55 -32.91 -7.15
CA GLU A 168 -25.34 -32.49 -6.45
C GLU A 168 -25.47 -31.03 -6.04
N TYR A 169 -24.88 -30.70 -4.89
CA TYR A 169 -24.86 -29.36 -4.32
C TYR A 169 -23.51 -29.07 -3.69
N GLN A 170 -22.92 -27.93 -4.05
CA GLN A 170 -21.70 -27.42 -3.44
C GLN A 170 -22.08 -26.38 -2.38
N VAL A 171 -21.62 -26.61 -1.15
CA VAL A 171 -21.83 -25.66 -0.06
C VAL A 171 -20.88 -24.47 -0.20
N GLY A 172 -21.39 -23.26 0.03
CA GLY A 172 -20.58 -22.04 0.02
C GLY A 172 -19.50 -22.02 1.10
N ASP A 173 -18.52 -21.14 0.91
CA ASP A 173 -17.40 -20.92 1.82
C ASP A 173 -17.62 -19.65 2.67
N CYS A 174 -16.58 -19.22 3.39
CA CYS A 174 -16.61 -17.98 4.17
C CYS A 174 -16.63 -16.69 3.33
N THR A 175 -16.58 -16.78 1.99
CA THR A 175 -16.75 -15.63 1.09
C THR A 175 -18.22 -15.35 0.81
N ASP A 176 -19.09 -16.35 0.98
CA ASP A 176 -20.54 -16.15 1.01
C ASP A 176 -20.91 -15.23 2.19
N LYS A 177 -21.72 -14.21 1.89
CA LYS A 177 -22.03 -13.13 2.83
C LYS A 177 -22.83 -13.62 4.04
N ASP A 178 -23.73 -14.58 3.85
CA ASP A 178 -24.61 -15.07 4.90
C ASP A 178 -23.87 -16.10 5.77
N ILE A 179 -23.10 -16.99 5.13
CA ILE A 179 -22.23 -17.95 5.83
C ILE A 179 -21.14 -17.21 6.61
N GLY A 180 -20.42 -16.29 5.96
CA GLY A 180 -19.28 -15.58 6.51
C GLY A 180 -19.59 -14.73 7.75
N LYS A 181 -20.84 -14.27 7.89
CA LYS A 181 -21.32 -13.50 9.06
C LYS A 181 -21.91 -14.36 10.16
N SER A 182 -22.26 -15.61 9.87
CA SER A 182 -23.08 -16.44 10.75
C SER A 182 -22.34 -17.66 11.32
N ILE A 183 -21.34 -18.17 10.60
CA ILE A 183 -20.52 -19.31 11.01
C ILE A 183 -19.32 -18.84 11.83
N SER A 184 -19.21 -19.35 13.06
CA SER A 184 -18.17 -18.94 14.02
C SER A 184 -16.72 -19.05 13.51
N THR A 185 -16.40 -20.07 12.71
CA THR A 185 -15.06 -20.24 12.12
C THR A 185 -14.75 -19.23 11.01
N CYS A 186 -15.76 -18.66 10.36
CA CYS A 186 -15.56 -17.60 9.35
C CYS A 186 -15.31 -16.22 9.97
N ILE A 187 -15.73 -16.03 11.21
CA ILE A 187 -15.70 -14.73 11.90
C ILE A 187 -14.30 -14.53 12.48
N ALA A 188 -13.47 -13.87 11.69
CA ALA A 188 -12.12 -13.48 12.09
C ALA A 188 -12.12 -12.30 13.07
N GLY A 189 -13.23 -11.56 13.21
CA GLY A 189 -13.29 -10.31 13.97
C GLY A 189 -12.63 -9.13 13.24
N LYS A 190 -12.72 -7.95 13.82
CA LYS A 190 -12.10 -6.72 13.34
C LYS A 190 -11.03 -6.27 14.33
N LEU A 191 -9.87 -5.93 13.81
CA LEU A 191 -8.74 -5.39 14.57
C LEU A 191 -8.60 -3.90 14.30
N ASP A 192 -8.60 -3.10 15.36
CA ASP A 192 -8.21 -1.70 15.35
C ASP A 192 -6.93 -1.57 16.20
N TYR A 193 -6.05 -0.61 15.89
CA TYR A 193 -4.76 -0.54 16.57
C TYR A 193 -4.25 0.89 16.82
N VAL A 194 -3.43 1.03 17.86
CA VAL A 194 -2.72 2.24 18.24
C VAL A 194 -1.24 1.92 18.43
N ILE A 195 -0.36 2.73 17.85
CA ILE A 195 1.09 2.54 17.89
C ILE A 195 1.72 3.53 18.85
N ASP A 196 2.44 3.03 19.85
CA ASP A 196 3.38 3.83 20.64
C ASP A 196 4.82 3.58 20.16
N LYS A 197 5.40 4.58 19.49
CA LYS A 197 6.79 4.51 18.99
C LYS A 197 7.84 4.68 20.09
N LYS A 198 7.49 5.34 21.20
CA LYS A 198 8.43 5.59 22.32
C LYS A 198 8.57 4.33 23.16
N GLN A 199 7.46 3.70 23.51
CA GLN A 199 7.42 2.45 24.27
C GLN A 199 7.63 1.21 23.39
N LYS A 200 7.68 1.39 22.06
CA LYS A 200 7.74 0.32 21.07
C LYS A 200 6.68 -0.75 21.31
N SER A 201 5.43 -0.30 21.46
CA SER A 201 4.30 -1.15 21.75
C SER A 201 3.13 -0.87 20.81
N LEU A 202 2.28 -1.86 20.66
CA LEU A 202 1.11 -1.81 19.80
C LEU A 202 -0.09 -2.27 20.61
N SER A 203 -1.04 -1.37 20.85
CA SER A 203 -2.33 -1.71 21.45
C SER A 203 -3.30 -2.11 20.36
N VAL A 204 -3.85 -3.32 20.47
CA VAL A 204 -4.82 -3.90 19.53
C VAL A 204 -6.17 -3.96 20.24
N GLN A 205 -7.16 -3.29 19.68
CA GLN A 205 -8.56 -3.43 20.07
C GLN A 205 -9.27 -4.40 19.13
N VAL A 206 -10.03 -5.33 19.69
CA VAL A 206 -10.73 -6.37 18.94
C VAL A 206 -12.24 -6.15 19.04
N SER A 207 -12.92 -6.17 17.91
CA SER A 207 -14.38 -6.06 17.81
C SER A 207 -14.96 -7.12 16.86
N GLU A 208 -16.29 -7.22 16.80
CA GLU A 208 -17.00 -8.15 15.92
C GLU A 208 -16.62 -9.64 16.12
N ILE A 209 -16.21 -10.02 17.33
CA ILE A 209 -15.88 -11.40 17.71
C ILE A 209 -17.12 -12.19 18.15
N VAL A 210 -16.95 -13.50 18.29
CA VAL A 210 -17.98 -14.38 18.89
C VAL A 210 -17.91 -14.26 20.42
N GLU A 211 -19.01 -13.87 21.05
CA GLU A 211 -19.05 -13.44 22.47
C GLU A 211 -18.56 -14.49 23.48
N ASP A 212 -18.78 -15.78 23.22
CA ASP A 212 -18.47 -16.86 24.15
C ASP A 212 -17.09 -17.52 23.89
N LEU A 213 -16.24 -16.90 23.07
CA LEU A 213 -14.96 -17.48 22.66
C LEU A 213 -13.79 -16.55 23.00
N ALA A 214 -12.70 -17.16 23.46
CA ALA A 214 -11.44 -16.46 23.60
C ALA A 214 -10.87 -16.10 22.20
N TYR A 215 -9.98 -15.13 22.15
CA TYR A 215 -9.45 -14.60 20.90
C TYR A 215 -7.93 -14.48 20.96
N HIS A 216 -7.23 -15.04 19.97
CA HIS A 216 -5.79 -14.96 19.86
C HIS A 216 -5.39 -13.71 19.09
N VAL A 217 -4.34 -13.03 19.56
CA VAL A 217 -3.67 -11.95 18.86
C VAL A 217 -2.17 -12.20 18.91
N ARG A 218 -1.47 -12.07 17.78
CA ARG A 218 0.00 -12.17 17.75
C ARG A 218 0.63 -11.17 16.80
N LEU A 219 1.91 -10.92 17.00
CA LEU A 219 2.77 -10.28 16.02
C LEU A 219 3.48 -11.34 15.18
N CYS A 220 3.59 -11.06 13.89
CA CYS A 220 4.27 -11.92 12.94
C CYS A 220 5.01 -11.12 11.86
N HIS A 221 5.93 -11.78 11.17
CA HIS A 221 6.50 -11.25 9.93
C HIS A 221 5.74 -11.81 8.74
N LYS A 222 5.12 -10.93 7.96
CA LYS A 222 4.42 -11.29 6.74
C LYS A 222 5.42 -11.50 5.61
N TRP A 223 5.56 -12.77 5.24
CA TRP A 223 6.21 -13.19 4.01
C TRP A 223 5.14 -13.71 3.04
N PHE A 224 5.26 -14.96 2.57
CA PHE A 224 4.15 -15.68 1.94
C PHE A 224 3.08 -16.05 2.98
N ILE A 225 3.53 -16.45 4.17
CA ILE A 225 2.71 -16.68 5.36
C ILE A 225 3.13 -15.73 6.49
N CYS A 226 2.34 -15.71 7.56
CA CYS A 226 2.58 -14.95 8.78
C CYS A 226 3.47 -15.79 9.71
N GLU A 227 4.79 -15.55 9.65
CA GLU A 227 5.80 -16.25 10.44
C GLU A 227 5.86 -15.73 11.87
N ASP A 228 5.82 -16.64 12.84
CA ASP A 228 5.69 -16.27 14.25
C ASP A 228 6.93 -15.57 14.79
N VAL A 229 6.72 -14.47 15.52
CA VAL A 229 7.77 -13.71 16.21
C VAL A 229 7.85 -14.11 17.70
N GLY A 230 6.94 -14.96 18.18
CA GLY A 230 6.87 -15.41 19.56
C GLY A 230 6.19 -14.42 20.51
N ILE A 231 5.57 -13.38 19.97
CA ILE A 231 4.84 -12.36 20.73
C ILE A 231 3.35 -12.54 20.48
N SER A 232 2.65 -13.08 21.47
CA SER A 232 1.22 -13.38 21.36
C SER A 232 0.50 -13.14 22.68
N ALA A 233 -0.81 -12.98 22.58
CA ALA A 233 -1.71 -12.89 23.71
C ALA A 233 -3.03 -13.62 23.41
N LEU A 234 -3.67 -14.08 24.47
CA LEU A 234 -5.00 -14.67 24.44
C LEU A 234 -5.93 -13.77 25.26
N ILE A 235 -6.88 -13.13 24.58
CA ILE A 235 -7.95 -12.36 25.21
C ILE A 235 -9.02 -13.35 25.64
N LYS A 236 -9.22 -13.52 26.95
CA LYS A 236 -10.30 -14.38 27.46
C LYS A 236 -11.63 -13.66 27.36
N VAL A 237 -12.72 -14.42 27.44
CA VAL A 237 -14.10 -13.92 27.31
C VAL A 237 -14.42 -12.78 28.28
N GLN A 238 -13.84 -12.80 29.49
CA GLN A 238 -14.10 -11.82 30.55
C GLN A 238 -13.15 -10.62 30.53
N ASP A 239 -12.13 -10.65 29.67
CA ASP A 239 -11.09 -9.62 29.65
C ASP A 239 -11.57 -8.38 28.86
N SER A 240 -10.85 -7.26 29.04
CA SER A 240 -10.98 -6.14 28.10
C SER A 240 -10.62 -6.62 26.69
N LYS A 241 -11.39 -6.18 25.68
CA LYS A 241 -11.13 -6.50 24.27
C LYS A 241 -9.95 -5.72 23.69
N GLU A 242 -8.95 -5.43 24.50
CA GLU A 242 -7.74 -4.70 24.13
C GLU A 242 -6.52 -5.40 24.71
N VAL A 243 -5.45 -5.49 23.93
CA VAL A 243 -4.18 -6.04 24.36
C VAL A 243 -3.00 -5.26 23.80
N THR A 244 -1.96 -5.08 24.61
CA THR A 244 -0.73 -4.39 24.20
C THR A 244 0.38 -5.41 23.94
N LEU A 245 0.95 -5.37 22.74
CA LEU A 245 2.04 -6.25 22.31
C LEU A 245 3.32 -5.41 22.06
N PRO A 246 4.47 -5.77 22.66
CA PRO A 246 5.73 -5.08 22.40
C PRO A 246 6.33 -5.49 21.05
N TYR A 247 7.14 -4.61 20.44
CA TYR A 247 7.95 -4.93 19.26
C TYR A 247 9.39 -4.40 19.43
N SER A 248 10.37 -5.09 18.86
CA SER A 248 11.79 -4.72 19.00
C SER A 248 12.22 -3.65 17.98
N ARG A 249 11.78 -3.82 16.73
CA ARG A 249 12.14 -3.02 15.56
C ARG A 249 10.91 -2.77 14.69
N ILE A 250 10.85 -1.60 14.07
CA ILE A 250 9.82 -1.27 13.09
C ILE A 250 10.23 -1.87 11.76
N LEU A 251 9.47 -2.84 11.27
CA LEU A 251 9.71 -3.54 10.01
C LEU A 251 8.47 -3.47 9.12
N PRO A 252 8.60 -3.25 7.80
CA PRO A 252 7.45 -3.21 6.87
C PRO A 252 6.59 -4.47 6.86
N CYS A 253 7.20 -5.64 7.10
CA CYS A 253 6.54 -6.92 7.17
C CYS A 253 6.00 -7.25 8.57
N LEU A 254 6.21 -6.41 9.60
CA LEU A 254 5.64 -6.64 10.91
C LEU A 254 4.13 -6.39 10.90
N CYS A 255 3.37 -7.44 11.16
CA CYS A 255 1.92 -7.44 11.09
C CYS A 255 1.31 -8.03 12.36
N ILE A 256 0.06 -7.65 12.61
CA ILE A 256 -0.81 -8.18 13.65
C ILE A 256 -1.66 -9.26 12.98
N GLU A 257 -1.79 -10.41 13.62
CA GLU A 257 -2.70 -11.47 13.20
C GLU A 257 -3.64 -11.82 14.36
N GLY A 258 -4.92 -11.99 14.08
CA GLY A 258 -5.94 -12.36 15.06
C GLY A 258 -6.92 -13.41 14.57
N TRP A 259 -7.41 -14.25 15.48
CA TRP A 259 -8.43 -15.26 15.20
C TRP A 259 -9.15 -15.73 16.47
N SER A 260 -10.38 -16.21 16.32
CA SER A 260 -11.16 -16.84 17.39
C SER A 260 -10.48 -18.15 17.83
N ALA A 261 -10.48 -18.46 19.14
CA ALA A 261 -9.89 -19.68 19.70
C ALA A 261 -10.73 -20.93 19.40
N LEU A 262 -10.84 -21.24 18.10
CA LEU A 262 -11.46 -22.42 17.53
C LEU A 262 -10.50 -23.08 16.54
N PRO A 263 -10.58 -24.41 16.34
CA PRO A 263 -9.92 -25.06 15.23
C PRO A 263 -10.34 -24.42 13.90
N ASP A 264 -9.37 -24.28 12.99
CA ASP A 264 -9.58 -23.79 11.62
C ASP A 264 -10.28 -22.43 11.52
N ALA A 265 -10.19 -21.61 12.57
CA ALA A 265 -10.70 -20.25 12.56
C ALA A 265 -9.98 -19.42 11.50
N ARG A 266 -10.77 -18.70 10.70
CA ARG A 266 -10.26 -17.71 9.76
C ARG A 266 -9.46 -16.64 10.50
N ARG A 267 -8.31 -16.30 9.94
CA ARG A 267 -7.40 -15.29 10.49
C ARG A 267 -7.58 -13.96 9.77
N VAL A 268 -7.49 -12.87 10.53
CA VAL A 268 -7.39 -11.51 10.00
C VAL A 268 -5.99 -10.99 10.25
N GLN A 269 -5.44 -10.26 9.27
CA GLN A 269 -4.08 -9.73 9.35
C GLN A 269 -4.05 -8.26 8.95
N LEU A 270 -3.36 -7.43 9.73
CA LEU A 270 -3.11 -6.01 9.45
C LEU A 270 -1.62 -5.71 9.57
N CYS A 271 -1.08 -4.88 8.69
CA CYS A 271 0.35 -4.54 8.64
C CYS A 271 0.54 -3.02 8.84
N PRO A 272 0.70 -2.57 10.11
CA PRO A 272 0.74 -1.14 10.44
C PRO A 272 1.90 -0.38 9.82
N PHE A 273 3.02 -1.07 9.57
CA PHE A 273 4.27 -0.47 9.15
C PHE A 273 4.60 -0.70 7.67
N LYS A 274 3.65 -1.21 6.88
CA LYS A 274 3.87 -1.60 5.47
C LYS A 274 4.62 -0.53 4.65
N ASN A 275 4.38 0.75 4.96
CA ASN A 275 4.94 1.89 4.23
C ASN A 275 6.16 2.53 4.93
N TYR A 276 6.76 1.86 5.92
CA TYR A 276 7.91 2.37 6.66
C TYR A 276 9.22 2.19 5.87
N THR A 277 9.52 3.14 4.99
CA THR A 277 10.67 3.07 4.07
C THR A 277 12.02 3.38 4.72
N ALA A 278 12.04 3.91 5.94
CA ALA A 278 13.30 4.18 6.64
C ALA A 278 14.12 2.90 6.87
N GLU A 279 13.45 1.75 7.00
CA GLU A 279 14.09 0.45 7.16
C GLU A 279 14.88 0.01 5.91
N LEU A 280 14.50 0.46 4.71
CA LEU A 280 15.23 0.13 3.47
C LEU A 280 16.70 0.56 3.53
N TRP A 281 16.97 1.69 4.19
CA TRP A 281 18.32 2.26 4.29
C TRP A 281 19.22 1.51 5.28
N ASN A 282 18.64 0.82 6.26
CA ASN A 282 19.41 0.09 7.27
C ASN A 282 20.09 -1.17 6.71
N GLY A 283 19.66 -1.63 5.53
CA GLY A 283 20.26 -2.77 4.82
C GLY A 283 21.40 -2.42 3.88
N ILE A 284 21.75 -1.14 3.70
CA ILE A 284 22.83 -0.71 2.81
C ILE A 284 24.18 -0.84 3.54
N THR A 285 25.13 -1.52 2.91
CA THR A 285 26.49 -1.73 3.41
C THR A 285 27.50 -1.49 2.29
N TYR A 286 28.66 -0.94 2.63
CA TYR A 286 29.77 -0.76 1.68
C TYR A 286 31.03 -1.41 2.25
N ASP A 287 31.66 -2.28 1.46
CA ASP A 287 32.95 -2.88 1.78
C ASP A 287 34.06 -2.17 1.00
N HIS A 288 34.97 -1.53 1.73
CA HIS A 288 36.09 -0.77 1.16
C HIS A 288 37.16 -1.65 0.50
N VAL A 289 37.28 -2.93 0.91
CA VAL A 289 38.28 -3.86 0.38
C VAL A 289 37.83 -4.41 -0.97
N SER A 290 36.59 -4.89 -1.05
CA SER A 290 36.01 -5.42 -2.28
C SER A 290 35.42 -4.34 -3.19
N GLN A 291 35.32 -3.10 -2.71
CA GLN A 291 34.64 -1.98 -3.37
C GLN A 291 33.19 -2.33 -3.75
N GLU A 292 32.51 -3.10 -2.88
CA GLU A 292 31.16 -3.59 -3.10
C GLU A 292 30.15 -2.77 -2.28
N LEU A 293 29.14 -2.22 -2.96
CA LEU A 293 27.94 -1.67 -2.32
C LEU A 293 26.85 -2.74 -2.36
N ALA A 294 26.42 -3.20 -1.19
CA ALA A 294 25.38 -4.21 -1.07
C ALA A 294 24.15 -3.64 -0.37
N TRP A 295 22.98 -4.12 -0.79
CA TRP A 295 21.72 -3.91 -0.11
C TRP A 295 21.06 -5.26 0.15
N GLU A 296 20.68 -5.49 1.40
CA GLU A 296 20.00 -6.70 1.84
C GLU A 296 18.69 -6.33 2.54
N GLN A 297 17.60 -6.90 2.04
CA GLN A 297 16.29 -6.63 2.62
C GLN A 297 16.05 -7.54 3.84
N VAL A 298 15.31 -7.02 4.82
CA VAL A 298 14.82 -7.80 5.97
C VAL A 298 13.39 -8.31 5.75
N CYS A 299 12.62 -7.62 4.91
CA CYS A 299 11.22 -7.92 4.63
C CYS A 299 10.99 -8.15 3.13
N PRO A 300 10.14 -9.13 2.74
CA PRO A 300 9.82 -9.38 1.34
C PRO A 300 8.80 -8.36 0.84
N MET A 301 9.31 -7.26 0.30
CA MET A 301 8.50 -6.26 -0.36
C MET A 301 9.00 -6.07 -1.79
N GLU A 302 8.08 -5.78 -2.71
CA GLU A 302 8.45 -5.48 -4.09
C GLU A 302 9.13 -4.12 -4.15
N VAL A 303 10.45 -4.16 -4.27
CA VAL A 303 11.31 -2.99 -4.40
C VAL A 303 12.16 -3.17 -5.64
N SER A 304 12.29 -2.11 -6.42
CA SER A 304 13.37 -1.99 -7.38
C SER A 304 14.42 -1.02 -6.87
N VAL A 305 15.68 -1.40 -7.08
CA VAL A 305 16.85 -0.67 -6.61
C VAL A 305 17.63 -0.22 -7.82
N ASN A 306 18.05 1.04 -7.81
CA ASN A 306 18.91 1.60 -8.84
C ASN A 306 19.97 2.49 -8.23
N LEU A 307 21.15 2.56 -8.82
CA LEU A 307 22.11 3.60 -8.48
C LEU A 307 21.83 4.82 -9.34
N CYS A 308 21.96 5.99 -8.74
CA CYS A 308 21.81 7.25 -9.42
C CYS A 308 22.81 8.24 -8.84
N TRP A 309 23.03 9.36 -9.54
CA TRP A 309 23.88 10.41 -9.02
C TRP A 309 23.15 11.75 -8.99
N MET A 310 23.41 12.51 -7.93
CA MET A 310 22.81 13.81 -7.71
C MET A 310 23.63 14.90 -8.40
N THR A 311 22.97 15.79 -9.15
CA THR A 311 23.67 16.93 -9.76
C THR A 311 23.87 18.05 -8.74
N ARG A 312 24.72 19.05 -9.05
CA ARG A 312 24.94 20.19 -8.14
C ARG A 312 23.83 21.24 -8.23
N SER A 313 23.05 21.23 -9.31
CA SER A 313 22.10 22.29 -9.68
C SER A 313 20.64 21.84 -9.63
N SER A 314 20.36 20.55 -9.41
CA SER A 314 19.00 20.02 -9.32
C SER A 314 18.85 18.99 -8.20
N ASP A 315 17.65 18.91 -7.64
CA ASP A 315 17.23 17.86 -6.70
C ASP A 315 16.90 16.52 -7.42
N HIS A 316 17.30 16.39 -8.68
CA HIS A 316 17.04 15.22 -9.51
C HIS A 316 18.22 14.24 -9.49
N CYS A 317 17.91 12.97 -9.26
CA CYS A 317 18.89 11.89 -9.30
C CYS A 317 18.86 11.21 -10.67
N ILE A 318 19.97 11.26 -11.40
CA ILE A 318 20.10 10.69 -12.73
C ILE A 318 20.55 9.24 -12.60
N ASP A 319 19.78 8.33 -13.17
CA ASP A 319 20.02 6.90 -13.09
C ASP A 319 21.35 6.50 -13.77
N LEU A 320 22.14 5.67 -13.09
CA LEU A 320 23.32 5.05 -13.69
C LEU A 320 22.88 3.86 -14.55
N GLN A 321 23.43 3.78 -15.76
CA GLN A 321 23.17 2.68 -16.68
C GLN A 321 23.57 1.33 -16.06
N ASN A 322 22.82 0.27 -16.38
CA ASN A 322 23.07 -1.10 -15.92
C ASN A 322 23.13 -1.27 -14.38
N SER A 323 22.52 -0.37 -13.61
CA SER A 323 22.45 -0.48 -12.15
C SER A 323 21.05 -0.86 -11.63
N PHE A 324 20.08 -1.06 -12.53
CA PHE A 324 18.71 -1.37 -12.17
C PHE A 324 18.55 -2.85 -11.82
N HIS A 325 18.05 -3.12 -10.61
CA HIS A 325 17.70 -4.45 -10.16
C HIS A 325 16.27 -4.48 -9.63
N LYS A 326 15.42 -5.29 -10.27
CA LYS A 326 14.14 -5.74 -9.71
C LYS A 326 14.37 -7.09 -9.03
N ARG A 327 15.05 -7.08 -7.88
CA ARG A 327 15.42 -8.29 -7.11
C ARG A 327 14.78 -8.22 -5.74
N GLN A 328 14.21 -9.34 -5.33
CA GLN A 328 13.41 -9.45 -4.13
C GLN A 328 14.21 -9.81 -2.88
N HIS A 329 15.55 -9.69 -2.78
CA HIS A 329 16.28 -10.13 -1.56
C HIS A 329 17.58 -9.37 -1.32
N LYS A 330 18.55 -9.53 -2.23
CA LYS A 330 19.88 -8.94 -2.10
C LYS A 330 20.36 -8.42 -3.44
N VAL A 331 20.94 -7.22 -3.40
CA VAL A 331 21.58 -6.57 -4.54
C VAL A 331 23.02 -6.26 -4.15
N ARG A 332 23.93 -6.47 -5.09
CA ARG A 332 25.36 -6.20 -4.93
C ARG A 332 25.84 -5.47 -6.16
N TYR A 333 26.53 -4.37 -5.94
CA TYR A 333 27.19 -3.57 -6.96
C TYR A 333 28.68 -3.66 -6.70
N SER A 334 29.43 -4.35 -7.56
CA SER A 334 30.88 -4.49 -7.44
C SER A 334 31.60 -3.32 -8.12
N ARG A 335 32.82 -3.00 -7.69
CA ARG A 335 33.64 -1.90 -8.24
C ARG A 335 32.87 -0.58 -8.27
N VAL A 336 32.34 -0.18 -7.12
CA VAL A 336 31.63 1.10 -6.94
C VAL A 336 32.64 2.16 -6.51
N ASP A 337 32.68 3.29 -7.22
CA ASP A 337 33.44 4.49 -6.82
C ASP A 337 32.65 5.28 -5.78
N PRO A 338 33.07 5.30 -4.51
CA PRO A 338 32.31 5.97 -3.48
C PRO A 338 32.43 7.49 -3.64
N ASN A 339 31.28 8.14 -3.73
CA ASN A 339 31.20 9.57 -3.95
C ASN A 339 30.01 10.15 -3.17
N PRO A 340 30.14 11.33 -2.52
CA PRO A 340 29.03 11.96 -1.81
C PRO A 340 27.77 12.19 -2.65
N ARG A 341 27.91 12.25 -3.98
CA ARG A 341 26.80 12.40 -4.93
C ARG A 341 26.29 11.08 -5.49
N LEU A 342 26.89 9.94 -5.15
CA LEU A 342 26.36 8.62 -5.50
C LEU A 342 25.23 8.27 -4.53
N CYS A 343 24.07 7.93 -5.08
CA CYS A 343 22.87 7.69 -4.33
C CYS A 343 22.20 6.38 -4.75
N VAL A 344 21.44 5.82 -3.81
CA VAL A 344 20.59 4.65 -4.04
C VAL A 344 19.16 5.14 -4.15
N LYS A 345 18.48 4.71 -5.21
CA LYS A 345 17.08 4.99 -5.51
C LYS A 345 16.26 3.72 -5.32
N PHE A 346 15.33 3.77 -4.38
CA PHE A 346 14.33 2.72 -4.17
C PHE A 346 13.00 3.14 -4.78
N THR A 347 12.40 2.26 -5.57
CA THR A 347 11.05 2.44 -6.12
C THR A 347 10.17 1.31 -5.63
N THR A 348 9.03 1.66 -5.04
CA THR A 348 7.99 0.75 -4.57
C THR A 348 6.63 1.21 -5.09
N ASN A 349 5.58 0.44 -4.81
CA ASN A 349 4.21 0.82 -5.20
C ASN A 349 3.73 2.12 -4.53
N GLU A 350 4.36 2.53 -3.44
CA GLU A 350 3.99 3.74 -2.68
C GLU A 350 4.76 4.99 -3.17
N GLY A 351 5.81 4.84 -3.99
CA GLY A 351 6.60 5.97 -4.48
C GLY A 351 8.08 5.67 -4.74
N VAL A 352 8.87 6.74 -4.79
CA VAL A 352 10.31 6.73 -5.05
C VAL A 352 11.04 7.46 -3.92
N TRP A 353 12.12 6.86 -3.40
CA TRP A 353 12.98 7.47 -2.39
C TRP A 353 14.44 7.39 -2.79
N VAL A 354 15.18 8.46 -2.56
CA VAL A 354 16.60 8.58 -2.89
C VAL A 354 17.39 8.96 -1.65
N ARG A 355 18.51 8.29 -1.39
CA ARG A 355 19.47 8.67 -0.34
C ARG A 355 20.89 8.37 -0.79
N CYS A 356 21.80 9.26 -0.45
CA CYS A 356 23.20 9.15 -0.81
C CYS A 356 23.99 8.57 0.39
N PRO A 357 24.41 7.29 0.35
CA PRO A 357 25.05 6.64 1.49
C PRO A 357 26.39 7.29 1.88
N PHE A 358 27.05 7.97 0.94
CA PHE A 358 28.36 8.60 1.13
C PHE A 358 28.29 10.12 1.36
N ALA A 359 27.10 10.72 1.53
CA ALA A 359 26.97 12.17 1.64
C ALA A 359 27.70 12.78 2.85
N PHE A 360 27.82 12.02 3.95
CA PHE A 360 28.43 12.49 5.19
C PHE A 360 29.65 11.64 5.55
N GLY A 361 30.75 12.28 5.95
CA GLY A 361 31.95 11.59 6.45
C GLY A 361 32.81 10.91 5.39
N TYR A 362 32.43 10.97 4.11
CA TYR A 362 33.22 10.39 3.01
C TYR A 362 33.93 11.48 2.20
N SER A 363 35.26 11.37 2.07
CA SER A 363 36.05 12.24 1.18
C SER A 363 36.25 11.54 -0.17
N PRO A 364 35.88 12.17 -1.30
CA PRO A 364 36.12 11.61 -2.62
C PRO A 364 37.59 11.21 -2.78
N ALA A 365 37.84 9.99 -3.27
CA ALA A 365 39.20 9.52 -3.55
C ALA A 365 39.86 10.32 -4.70
N TRP A 366 39.07 11.05 -5.48
CA TRP A 366 39.52 11.90 -6.56
C TRP A 366 38.65 13.15 -6.71
N ASN A 367 39.20 14.18 -7.34
CA ASN A 367 38.47 15.37 -7.77
C ASN A 367 38.98 15.85 -9.12
N MET A 368 38.11 16.48 -9.90
CA MET A 368 38.42 17.13 -11.15
C MET A 368 38.23 18.63 -10.99
N THR A 369 39.28 19.39 -11.28
CA THR A 369 39.24 20.85 -11.37
C THR A 369 39.66 21.28 -12.76
N PHE A 370 39.25 22.48 -13.15
CA PHE A 370 39.66 23.06 -14.41
C PHE A 370 40.19 24.47 -14.20
N ASP A 371 41.05 24.88 -15.10
CA ASP A 371 41.61 26.22 -15.21
C ASP A 371 41.42 26.70 -16.65
N GLU A 372 41.04 27.96 -16.80
CA GLU A 372 40.70 28.58 -18.07
C GLU A 372 41.87 29.42 -18.57
N GLN A 373 42.30 29.16 -19.81
CA GLN A 373 43.26 29.99 -20.52
C GLN A 373 42.72 30.28 -21.93
N TYR A 374 43.26 31.32 -22.58
CA TYR A 374 42.83 31.69 -23.93
C TYR A 374 42.92 30.48 -24.88
N SER A 375 41.78 30.11 -25.48
CA SER A 375 41.58 28.94 -26.35
C SER A 375 42.00 27.56 -25.81
N LYS A 376 42.26 27.44 -24.50
CA LYS A 376 42.70 26.21 -23.84
C LYS A 376 42.02 26.01 -22.50
N LEU A 377 41.37 24.86 -22.32
CA LEU A 377 40.91 24.41 -21.01
C LEU A 377 41.88 23.38 -20.45
N GLN A 378 42.47 23.69 -19.29
CA GLN A 378 43.37 22.80 -18.59
C GLN A 378 42.63 22.09 -17.44
N PHE A 379 42.50 20.77 -17.53
CA PHE A 379 41.87 19.95 -16.49
C PHE A 379 42.92 19.25 -15.66
N THR A 380 42.70 19.22 -14.35
CA THR A 380 43.56 18.53 -13.40
C THR A 380 42.74 17.52 -12.60
N PHE A 381 43.11 16.25 -12.72
CA PHE A 381 42.57 15.15 -11.93
C PHE A 381 43.49 14.91 -10.75
N LYS A 382 43.00 15.16 -9.54
CA LYS A 382 43.71 14.81 -8.30
C LYS A 382 43.15 13.48 -7.80
N THR A 383 43.99 12.49 -7.56
CA THR A 383 43.57 11.16 -7.08
C THR A 383 44.45 10.65 -5.95
N LEU A 384 43.86 9.88 -5.03
CA LEU A 384 44.52 9.23 -3.88
C LEU A 384 44.87 7.76 -4.14
N ASN A 385 44.56 7.25 -5.34
CA ASN A 385 44.83 5.89 -5.75
C ASN A 385 45.06 5.80 -7.26
N LYS A 386 45.58 4.66 -7.70
CA LYS A 386 45.63 4.31 -9.13
C LYS A 386 44.19 4.34 -9.67
N ALA A 387 43.97 5.07 -10.76
CA ALA A 387 42.66 5.25 -11.37
C ALA A 387 42.78 5.55 -12.86
N GLU A 388 41.75 5.19 -13.62
CA GLU A 388 41.62 5.56 -15.02
C GLU A 388 40.41 6.47 -15.18
N PHE A 389 40.60 7.60 -15.84
CA PHE A 389 39.55 8.59 -16.05
C PHE A 389 39.27 8.78 -17.53
N LYS A 390 38.02 9.05 -17.84
CA LYS A 390 37.60 9.65 -19.11
C LYS A 390 37.02 11.03 -18.85
N MET A 391 37.25 11.92 -19.81
CA MET A 391 36.56 13.20 -19.87
C MET A 391 35.99 13.38 -21.27
N ALA A 392 34.81 14.01 -21.33
CA ALA A 392 34.12 14.35 -22.55
C ALA A 392 33.75 15.84 -22.54
N LEU A 393 34.01 16.51 -23.66
CA LEU A 393 33.37 17.77 -24.00
C LEU A 393 32.05 17.43 -24.70
N CYS A 394 30.94 18.02 -24.27
CA CYS A 394 29.62 17.74 -24.84
C CYS A 394 28.82 19.02 -25.07
N ASN A 395 27.95 18.98 -26.08
CA ASN A 395 26.96 20.03 -26.27
C ASN A 395 25.84 19.84 -25.23
N ARG A 396 25.29 20.94 -24.72
CA ARG A 396 24.19 20.90 -23.75
C ARG A 396 22.85 20.70 -24.48
N SER A 397 22.53 19.46 -24.83
CA SER A 397 21.23 19.09 -25.43
C SER A 397 20.09 19.21 -24.41
N ALA A 398 20.36 18.84 -23.14
CA ALA A 398 19.47 18.98 -22.00
C ALA A 398 20.29 19.30 -20.73
N PRO A 399 19.68 19.64 -19.57
CA PRO A 399 20.41 19.93 -18.33
C PRO A 399 21.30 18.77 -17.82
N HIS A 400 20.98 17.54 -18.25
CA HIS A 400 21.50 16.29 -17.68
C HIS A 400 21.99 15.30 -18.74
N GLU A 401 21.77 15.59 -20.01
CA GLU A 401 22.23 14.78 -21.14
C GLU A 401 23.37 15.51 -21.85
N CYS A 402 24.42 14.76 -22.14
CA CYS A 402 25.73 15.25 -22.55
C CYS A 402 26.23 14.30 -23.64
N ASP A 403 25.92 14.65 -24.89
CA ASP A 403 26.38 13.89 -26.05
C ASP A 403 27.85 14.25 -26.32
N PRO A 404 28.78 13.28 -26.25
CA PRO A 404 30.21 13.56 -26.33
C PRO A 404 30.61 14.01 -27.74
N LEU A 405 31.20 15.20 -27.83
CA LEU A 405 31.83 15.74 -29.04
C LEU A 405 33.30 15.30 -29.14
N LYS A 406 34.01 15.32 -28.01
CA LYS A 406 35.44 14.98 -27.94
C LYS A 406 35.75 14.34 -26.60
N GLU A 407 36.48 13.23 -26.62
CA GLU A 407 36.86 12.49 -25.41
C GLU A 407 38.38 12.44 -25.23
N LEU A 408 38.83 12.46 -23.98
CA LEU A 408 40.22 12.26 -23.60
C LEU A 408 40.30 11.25 -22.44
N GLN A 409 41.38 10.46 -22.44
CA GLN A 409 41.68 9.51 -21.37
C GLN A 409 42.84 9.99 -20.51
N VAL A 410 42.75 9.72 -19.21
CA VAL A 410 43.80 10.03 -18.22
C VAL A 410 44.05 8.80 -17.36
N THR A 411 45.24 8.23 -17.48
CA THR A 411 45.69 7.15 -16.61
C THR A 411 46.52 7.73 -15.48
N ALA A 412 46.04 7.56 -14.25
CA ALA A 412 46.75 7.93 -13.03
C ALA A 412 47.33 6.68 -12.38
N ASN A 413 48.65 6.55 -12.38
CA ASN A 413 49.34 5.36 -11.87
C ASN A 413 49.51 5.37 -10.34
N THR A 414 49.53 6.55 -9.72
CA THR A 414 49.81 6.75 -8.29
C THR A 414 48.99 7.92 -7.74
N VAL A 415 49.13 8.18 -6.44
CA VAL A 415 48.66 9.43 -5.83
C VAL A 415 49.29 10.61 -6.54
N GLY A 416 48.48 11.61 -6.91
CA GLY A 416 49.01 12.80 -7.58
C GLY A 416 47.96 13.60 -8.34
N ALA A 417 48.46 14.63 -9.03
CA ALA A 417 47.68 15.49 -9.92
C ALA A 417 48.09 15.22 -11.38
N TYR A 418 47.11 14.94 -12.23
CA TYR A 418 47.31 14.60 -13.64
C TYR A 418 46.56 15.59 -14.52
N THR A 419 47.29 16.25 -15.40
CA THR A 419 46.76 17.35 -16.21
C THR A 419 46.56 16.95 -17.67
N ARG A 420 45.48 17.41 -18.28
CA ARG A 420 45.24 17.36 -19.73
C ARG A 420 44.67 18.68 -20.22
N VAL A 421 44.90 18.97 -21.49
CA VAL A 421 44.48 20.21 -22.13
C VAL A 421 43.53 19.88 -23.28
N PHE A 422 42.39 20.55 -23.30
CA PHE A 422 41.52 20.63 -24.47
C PHE A 422 41.84 21.91 -25.23
N ASN A 423 42.23 21.75 -26.49
CA ASN A 423 42.29 22.86 -27.44
C ASN A 423 40.89 22.99 -28.06
N LEU A 424 40.27 24.15 -27.87
CA LEU A 424 38.97 24.50 -28.43
C LEU A 424 39.16 25.35 -29.70
N SER A 425 38.31 25.11 -30.69
CA SER A 425 38.16 25.98 -31.86
C SER A 425 37.36 27.24 -31.52
N GLN A 426 37.39 28.24 -32.40
CA GLN A 426 36.70 29.52 -32.21
C GLN A 426 35.17 29.34 -32.09
N GLU A 427 34.58 28.39 -32.84
CA GLU A 427 33.15 28.07 -32.81
C GLU A 427 32.74 27.33 -31.52
N GLU A 428 33.68 26.57 -30.93
CA GLU A 428 33.51 25.87 -29.64
C GLU A 428 33.67 26.79 -28.42
N TYR A 429 34.08 28.05 -28.61
CA TYR A 429 34.14 29.04 -27.55
C TYR A 429 32.79 29.74 -27.34
N ASP A 430 32.03 29.90 -28.43
CA ASP A 430 30.80 30.69 -28.49
C ASP A 430 29.52 29.88 -28.20
N SER A 431 29.60 28.55 -28.04
CA SER A 431 28.42 27.72 -27.69
C SER A 431 28.42 27.27 -26.21
N ASN A 432 27.23 26.94 -25.69
CA ASN A 432 27.05 26.42 -24.33
C ASN A 432 27.47 24.95 -24.23
N PHE A 433 28.77 24.70 -24.04
CA PHE A 433 29.29 23.36 -23.80
C PHE A 433 29.34 23.00 -22.31
N CYS A 434 29.28 21.70 -22.03
CA CYS A 434 29.57 21.14 -20.71
C CYS A 434 30.79 20.22 -20.81
N ILE A 435 31.57 20.12 -19.73
CA ILE A 435 32.60 19.10 -19.59
C ILE A 435 32.16 18.11 -18.53
N GLN A 436 32.27 16.82 -18.85
CA GLN A 436 31.94 15.72 -17.97
C GLN A 436 33.15 14.79 -17.79
N GLY A 437 33.48 14.43 -16.55
CA GLY A 437 34.58 13.52 -16.22
C GLY A 437 34.16 12.44 -15.23
N TRP A 438 34.66 11.21 -15.42
CA TRP A 438 34.32 10.05 -14.59
C TRP A 438 35.44 9.01 -14.61
N ARG A 439 35.42 8.10 -13.63
CA ARG A 439 36.33 6.95 -13.59
C ARG A 439 35.84 5.82 -14.47
N THR A 440 36.76 5.15 -15.16
CA THR A 440 36.50 4.03 -16.06
C THR A 440 37.09 2.71 -15.59
N ASP A 441 37.96 2.73 -14.59
CA ASP A 441 38.50 1.53 -13.95
C ASP A 441 37.47 0.84 -13.01
N VAL A 442 36.38 1.53 -12.71
CA VAL A 442 35.24 1.07 -11.92
C VAL A 442 33.99 0.92 -12.78
N GLU A 443 33.01 0.14 -12.32
CA GLU A 443 31.76 -0.10 -13.06
C GLU A 443 30.72 0.99 -12.79
N TYR A 444 30.65 1.46 -11.54
CA TYR A 444 29.70 2.47 -11.11
C TYR A 444 30.45 3.70 -10.61
N SER A 445 30.62 4.69 -11.49
CA SER A 445 31.23 6.00 -11.19
C SER A 445 30.21 7.12 -11.34
N VAL A 446 30.25 8.08 -10.42
CA VAL A 446 29.56 9.37 -10.61
C VAL A 446 30.24 10.15 -11.73
N ARG A 447 29.44 10.90 -12.48
CA ARG A 447 29.93 11.83 -13.49
C ARG A 447 30.01 13.24 -12.92
N ILE A 448 31.21 13.80 -12.86
CA ILE A 448 31.42 15.20 -12.45
C ILE A 448 31.24 16.06 -13.70
N GLN A 449 30.29 16.99 -13.66
CA GLN A 449 29.99 17.88 -14.78
C GLN A 449 30.14 19.34 -14.38
N PHE A 450 30.72 20.12 -15.29
CA PHE A 450 30.81 21.58 -15.25
C PHE A 450 30.13 22.13 -16.50
N CYS A 451 29.22 23.07 -16.32
CA CYS A 451 28.53 23.81 -17.39
C CYS A 451 28.60 25.29 -17.04
N ASP A 452 28.27 26.15 -18.01
CA ASP A 452 28.19 27.61 -17.82
C ASP A 452 29.55 28.21 -17.41
N ILE A 453 30.59 27.80 -18.14
CA ILE A 453 31.98 28.23 -17.96
C ILE A 453 32.11 29.68 -18.45
N MET A 454 32.55 30.59 -17.57
CA MET A 454 32.63 32.02 -17.85
C MET A 454 33.99 32.40 -18.44
N TRP A 455 34.03 32.43 -19.77
CA TRP A 455 35.22 32.77 -20.52
C TRP A 455 35.76 34.18 -20.25
N ILE A 456 37.03 34.28 -19.83
CA ILE A 456 37.75 35.55 -19.76
C ILE A 456 38.11 35.99 -21.19
N THR A 457 37.30 36.88 -21.76
CA THR A 457 37.70 37.62 -22.96
C THR A 457 38.71 38.69 -22.56
N GLU A 458 39.92 38.68 -23.15
CA GLU A 458 40.78 39.86 -23.10
C GLU A 458 39.99 41.03 -23.71
N LEU A 459 39.59 42.00 -22.88
CA LEU A 459 39.26 43.31 -23.38
C LEU A 459 40.52 43.83 -24.08
N LYS A 460 40.58 43.68 -25.42
CA LYS A 460 41.38 44.57 -26.25
C LYS A 460 40.97 45.98 -25.82
N ALA A 461 41.88 46.68 -25.14
CA ALA A 461 41.77 48.09 -24.87
C ALA A 461 41.74 48.83 -26.21
N THR A 462 40.58 48.87 -26.84
CA THR A 462 40.28 49.79 -27.93
C THR A 462 40.28 51.17 -27.30
N GLY A 463 41.28 51.97 -27.64
CA GLY A 463 41.50 53.29 -27.10
C GLY A 463 40.24 54.13 -27.15
N THR A 464 39.60 54.31 -26.00
CA THR A 464 38.49 55.23 -25.82
C THR A 464 39.04 56.62 -25.52
N SER A 465 39.18 57.37 -26.61
CA SER A 465 38.90 58.80 -26.74
C SER A 465 38.90 59.64 -25.44
N SER A 466 39.95 60.45 -25.34
CA SER A 466 40.21 61.57 -24.42
C SER A 466 39.14 62.68 -24.48
N ALA A 467 37.87 62.38 -24.18
CA ALA A 467 36.80 63.39 -24.20
C ALA A 467 35.89 63.42 -22.95
N TYR A 468 35.87 62.38 -22.11
CA TYR A 468 34.93 62.26 -20.99
C TYR A 468 35.51 62.45 -19.58
N THR A 469 36.82 62.62 -19.44
CA THR A 469 37.46 62.86 -18.13
C THR A 469 37.26 64.30 -17.64
N TRP A 470 37.26 65.27 -18.55
CA TRP A 470 37.11 66.69 -18.21
C TRP A 470 35.70 67.05 -17.75
N THR A 471 34.66 66.44 -18.32
CA THR A 471 33.27 66.71 -17.96
C THR A 471 32.94 66.21 -16.55
N VAL A 472 33.45 65.03 -16.18
CA VAL A 472 33.29 64.49 -14.82
C VAL A 472 34.09 65.30 -13.80
N ALA A 473 35.31 65.74 -14.14
CA ALA A 473 36.11 66.59 -13.25
C ALA A 473 35.45 67.95 -12.98
N ILE A 474 34.91 68.62 -14.01
CA ILE A 474 34.20 69.90 -13.85
C ILE A 474 32.94 69.74 -13.00
N PHE A 475 32.19 68.64 -13.19
CA PHE A 475 30.99 68.36 -12.40
C PHE A 475 31.34 68.15 -10.92
N MET A 476 32.41 67.41 -10.61
CA MET A 476 32.87 67.20 -9.24
C MET A 476 33.32 68.51 -8.58
N ILE A 477 34.01 69.39 -9.31
CA ILE A 477 34.43 70.71 -8.79
C ILE A 477 33.22 71.60 -8.48
N LEU A 478 32.20 71.61 -9.34
CA LEU A 478 30.96 72.36 -9.12
C LEU A 478 30.19 71.86 -7.88
N VAL A 479 30.11 70.55 -7.68
CA VAL A 479 29.49 69.95 -6.49
C VAL A 479 30.25 70.34 -5.22
N ILE A 480 31.58 70.28 -5.24
CA ILE A 480 32.41 70.67 -4.10
C ILE A 480 32.21 72.17 -3.77
N LEU A 481 32.22 73.06 -4.78
CA LEU A 481 31.96 74.49 -4.57
C LEU A 481 30.59 74.76 -3.95
N LEU A 482 29.53 74.09 -4.43
CA LEU A 482 28.19 74.19 -3.87
C LEU A 482 28.13 73.74 -2.40
N THR A 483 28.81 72.64 -2.06
CA THR A 483 28.87 72.17 -0.67
C THR A 483 29.62 73.14 0.24
N VAL A 484 30.71 73.75 -0.22
CA VAL A 484 31.47 74.74 0.56
C VAL A 484 30.64 76.00 0.80
N ILE A 485 29.89 76.48 -0.20
CA ILE A 485 29.01 77.66 -0.06
C ILE A 485 27.89 77.37 0.95
N LEU A 486 27.27 76.19 0.88
CA LEU A 486 26.21 75.80 1.81
C LEU A 486 26.72 75.67 3.25
N VAL A 487 27.91 75.10 3.45
CA VAL A 487 28.52 74.97 4.78
C VAL A 487 28.98 76.33 5.32
N ALA A 488 29.56 77.19 4.49
CA ALA A 488 29.92 78.55 4.88
C ALA A 488 28.69 79.39 5.25
N GLY A 489 27.61 79.30 4.46
CA GLY A 489 26.33 79.94 4.75
C GLY A 489 25.70 79.43 6.05
N TYR A 490 25.75 78.11 6.29
CA TYR A 490 25.28 77.52 7.55
C TYR A 490 26.09 78.02 8.75
N MET A 491 27.42 78.08 8.64
CA MET A 491 28.30 78.57 9.71
C MET A 491 28.12 80.07 9.96
N PHE A 492 27.87 80.88 8.92
CA PHE A 492 27.59 82.31 9.04
C PHE A 492 26.22 82.57 9.72
N CYS A 493 25.18 81.82 9.35
CA CYS A 493 23.87 81.87 10.01
C CYS A 493 23.96 81.45 11.49
N ARG A 494 24.82 80.47 11.81
CA ARG A 494 25.02 80.01 13.20
C ARG A 494 25.83 81.01 14.04
N ALA A 495 26.74 81.76 13.42
CA ALA A 495 27.54 82.79 14.08
C ALA A 495 26.74 84.09 14.35
N LEU A 496 25.71 84.40 13.54
CA LEU A 496 24.85 85.56 13.71
C LEU A 496 23.69 85.37 14.71
N HIS A 497 23.43 84.15 15.18
CA HIS A 497 22.30 83.83 16.05
C HIS A 497 22.69 83.34 17.47
N ARG A 498 23.47 84.16 18.19
CA ARG A 498 23.56 84.24 19.67
C ARG A 498 24.08 85.64 20.00
N PRO A 499 23.46 86.48 20.87
CA PRO A 499 22.73 86.09 22.09
C PRO A 499 21.47 86.94 22.42
N TYR A 500 20.47 86.37 23.12
CA TYR A 500 19.91 86.97 24.35
C TYR A 500 19.01 85.97 25.08
N ARG A 501 19.35 85.68 26.33
CA ARG A 501 18.57 84.89 27.30
C ARG A 501 18.28 85.84 28.45
N LYS A 502 17.01 86.14 28.76
CA LYS A 502 16.56 86.59 30.10
C LYS A 502 15.02 86.58 30.23
N VAL A 503 14.55 85.71 31.15
CA VAL A 503 13.57 85.93 32.24
C VAL A 503 12.23 86.61 31.91
N VAL A 504 11.10 85.88 32.07
CA VAL A 504 9.86 86.31 32.79
C VAL A 504 9.15 85.07 33.38
N GLN A 505 8.50 85.29 34.52
CA GLN A 505 8.04 84.40 35.59
C GLN A 505 6.49 84.27 35.61
N HIS A 506 5.98 83.22 36.27
CA HIS A 506 4.58 83.00 36.75
C HIS A 506 3.47 82.78 35.68
N SER A 507 2.47 81.91 35.81
CA SER A 507 1.79 81.36 36.98
C SER A 507 1.03 80.05 36.67
N SER A 508 0.80 79.25 37.72
CA SER A 508 -0.34 78.34 37.97
C SER A 508 -0.72 77.25 36.95
N GLN A 509 -1.30 76.11 37.27
CA GLN A 509 -1.51 75.29 38.45
C GLN A 509 -2.39 74.15 37.91
N SER A 510 -2.18 72.93 38.38
CA SER A 510 -3.17 71.85 38.35
C SER A 510 -3.57 71.25 36.99
N SER A 511 -3.00 70.10 36.66
CA SER A 511 -3.84 68.90 36.60
C SER A 511 -3.04 67.65 36.98
N LYS A 512 -3.69 66.84 37.82
CA LYS A 512 -3.14 65.72 38.58
C LYS A 512 -3.16 64.42 37.77
N ARG A 513 -2.36 63.49 38.32
CA ARG A 513 -2.35 62.01 38.23
C ARG A 513 -1.45 61.40 37.16
N MET A 514 -0.25 60.92 37.52
CA MET A 514 0.08 59.70 38.32
C MET A 514 0.13 58.50 37.37
N SER A 515 1.28 58.22 36.73
CA SER A 515 2.39 57.38 37.24
C SER A 515 1.91 56.06 37.84
N VAL A 516 2.29 54.94 37.23
CA VAL A 516 2.97 53.79 37.87
C VAL A 516 3.45 52.85 36.75
N ASP A 517 4.77 52.77 36.58
CA ASP A 517 5.48 51.58 36.11
C ASP A 517 5.61 50.60 37.29
N ILE A 518 5.39 49.30 37.07
CA ILE A 518 5.96 48.22 37.90
C ILE A 518 6.38 47.07 36.98
N GLN A 519 7.64 47.12 36.58
CA GLN A 519 8.72 46.17 36.88
C GLN A 519 8.40 44.69 37.14
N GLU A 520 9.15 43.85 36.43
CA GLU A 520 9.42 42.43 36.67
C GLU A 520 9.78 42.10 38.14
N ALA A 521 9.31 40.94 38.59
CA ALA A 521 10.05 40.06 39.50
C ALA A 521 9.58 38.60 39.32
N SER A 522 10.51 37.71 38.95
CA SER A 522 10.45 36.25 39.17
C SER A 522 10.74 35.93 40.66
N PRO A 523 10.89 34.67 41.11
CA PRO A 523 10.34 33.37 40.69
C PRO A 523 9.70 32.58 41.87
N LEU A 524 8.98 31.50 41.55
CA LEU A 524 8.93 30.25 42.33
C LEU A 524 8.48 29.11 41.42
#